data_AF-A0A8U0RPB9-F1
#
_entry.id   AF-A0A8U0RPB9-F1
#
_cell.length_a   1.000
_cell.length_b   1.000
_cell.length_c   1.000
_cell.angle_alpha   90.00
_cell.angle_beta   90.00
_cell.angle_gamma   90.00
#
_symmetry.space_group_name_H-M   'P 1'
#
loop_
_entity.id
_entity.type
_entity.pdbx_description
1 polymer ?
#
loop_
_entity_poly.entity_id
_entity_poly.type
_entity_poly.pdbx_seq_one_letter_code
_entity_poly.pdbx_strand_id
1 'polypeptide(L)'
;MREKALALEQLLREKEEGETGELNRLAAAVRRRFTSYERESCASPRSWREGGSSRQKPQDSRRREALASEDRVAQLREEVTVLQGKLVWSSAAMQKASHGARLQVESLREQLHVVTQQKEEAVLRLAASQEEGRHCDQTLASLKLELAEWMEKADALEGNLKSLQGRLHQTNADLEEKEDRLQEFKKQNEVQQEILEDTQRKLMTLVSQSEGMADKALLRRLFVGAFQAADAERQEALSLMASTLGIREDQLRQLRSREPAGVPSGGTGGPGSRSAPNTPCETKSPSRGQSFLFRPFCPVSRSGISFSFSTAKTLCSCREAPRFRRQGKAA
;
A
#
# COMPACT_ATOMS: atom_id res chain seq x y z
N MET A 1 4.13 -54.26 2.17
CA MET A 1 3.17 -54.81 1.18
C MET A 1 3.81 -55.84 0.25
N ARG A 2 5.03 -55.60 -0.27
CA ARG A 2 5.73 -56.58 -1.15
C ARG A 2 6.04 -57.92 -0.49
N GLU A 3 6.46 -57.93 0.77
CA GLU A 3 6.76 -59.17 1.50
C GLU A 3 5.55 -60.09 1.69
N LYS A 4 4.36 -59.50 1.91
CA LYS A 4 3.12 -60.26 2.05
C LYS A 4 2.65 -60.89 0.73
N ALA A 5 2.96 -60.26 -0.41
CA ALA A 5 2.66 -60.82 -1.72
C ALA A 5 3.56 -62.01 -2.05
N LEU A 6 4.85 -61.92 -1.72
CA LEU A 6 5.81 -63.02 -1.92
C LEU A 6 5.48 -64.25 -1.07
N ALA A 7 5.06 -64.04 0.19
CA ALA A 7 4.64 -65.14 1.06
C ALA A 7 3.39 -65.88 0.53
N LEU A 8 2.48 -65.15 -0.13
CA LEU A 8 1.25 -65.72 -0.68
C LEU A 8 1.52 -66.47 -1.99
N GLU A 9 2.43 -65.96 -2.84
CA GLU A 9 2.91 -66.72 -4.01
C GLU A 9 3.63 -68.01 -3.62
N GLN A 10 4.45 -67.99 -2.56
CA GLN A 10 5.14 -69.20 -2.07
C GLN A 10 4.16 -70.26 -1.57
N LEU A 11 3.17 -69.87 -0.76
CA LEU A 11 2.16 -70.80 -0.25
C LEU A 11 1.27 -71.39 -1.36
N LEU A 12 0.93 -70.61 -2.38
CA LEU A 12 0.18 -71.11 -3.53
C LEU A 12 0.99 -72.13 -4.32
N ARG A 13 2.29 -71.87 -4.52
CA ARG A 13 3.19 -72.79 -5.23
C ARG A 13 3.41 -74.09 -4.47
N GLU A 14 3.62 -74.03 -3.16
CA GLU A 14 3.75 -75.22 -2.30
C GLU A 14 2.48 -76.08 -2.32
N LYS A 15 1.30 -75.46 -2.36
CA LYS A 15 0.03 -76.18 -2.41
C LYS A 15 -0.21 -76.85 -3.77
N GLU A 16 0.09 -76.17 -4.87
CA GLU A 16 0.01 -76.74 -6.22
C GLU A 16 1.01 -77.89 -6.42
N GLU A 17 2.24 -77.76 -5.92
CA GLU A 17 3.28 -78.81 -5.97
C GLU A 17 2.93 -80.01 -5.08
N GLY A 18 2.31 -79.78 -3.92
CA GLY A 18 1.81 -80.85 -3.03
C GLY A 18 0.68 -81.67 -3.65
N GLU A 19 -0.35 -81.00 -4.17
CA GLU A 19 -1.53 -81.66 -4.76
C GLU A 19 -1.18 -82.39 -6.07
N THR A 20 -0.30 -81.83 -6.91
CA THR A 20 0.20 -82.51 -8.12
C THR A 20 1.12 -83.69 -7.79
N GLY A 21 1.92 -83.60 -6.73
CA GLY A 21 2.77 -84.69 -6.23
C GLY A 21 1.97 -85.89 -5.72
N GLU A 22 0.88 -85.66 -5.00
CA GLU A 22 -0.02 -86.72 -4.53
C GLU A 22 -0.76 -87.41 -5.69
N LEU A 23 -1.26 -86.62 -6.66
CA LEU A 23 -1.87 -87.16 -7.88
C LEU A 23 -0.89 -88.00 -8.69
N ASN A 24 0.38 -87.58 -8.82
CA ASN A 24 1.39 -88.34 -9.53
C ASN A 24 1.79 -89.63 -8.78
N ARG A 25 1.85 -89.60 -7.45
CA ARG A 25 2.07 -90.80 -6.63
C ARG A 25 0.93 -91.80 -6.77
N LEU A 26 -0.31 -91.33 -6.77
CA LEU A 26 -1.49 -92.18 -6.96
C LEU A 26 -1.53 -92.76 -8.37
N ALA A 27 -1.24 -91.96 -9.40
CA ALA A 27 -1.16 -92.41 -10.79
C ALA A 27 -0.04 -93.45 -11.00
N ALA A 28 1.12 -93.28 -10.35
CA ALA A 28 2.21 -94.25 -10.39
C ALA A 28 1.90 -95.55 -9.62
N ALA A 29 1.13 -95.48 -8.53
CA ALA A 29 0.67 -96.65 -7.78
C ALA A 29 -0.35 -97.46 -8.59
N VAL A 30 -1.30 -96.79 -9.25
CA VAL A 30 -2.28 -97.44 -10.15
C VAL A 30 -1.58 -98.09 -11.34
N ARG A 31 -0.62 -97.38 -11.98
CA ARG A 31 0.21 -97.97 -13.05
C ARG A 31 0.99 -99.20 -12.58
N ARG A 32 1.52 -99.19 -11.37
CA ARG A 32 2.21 -100.35 -10.78
C ARG A 32 1.28 -101.53 -10.54
N ARG A 33 0.04 -101.30 -10.07
CA ARG A 33 -0.96 -102.37 -9.95
C ARG A 33 -1.37 -102.95 -11.30
N PHE A 34 -1.58 -102.10 -12.31
CA PHE A 34 -1.95 -102.55 -13.65
C PHE A 34 -0.84 -103.40 -14.29
N THR A 35 0.41 -102.96 -14.18
CA THR A 35 1.58 -103.71 -14.67
C THR A 35 1.87 -104.98 -13.87
N SER A 36 1.52 -105.03 -12.57
CA SER A 36 1.53 -106.26 -11.77
C SER A 36 0.51 -107.27 -12.27
N TYR A 37 -0.71 -106.81 -12.56
CA TYR A 37 -1.80 -107.65 -13.09
C TYR A 37 -1.49 -108.18 -14.50
N GLU A 38 -0.86 -107.36 -15.37
CA GLU A 38 -0.39 -107.82 -16.68
C GLU A 38 0.78 -108.81 -16.58
N ARG A 39 1.72 -108.63 -15.64
CA ARG A 39 2.78 -109.61 -15.41
C ARG A 39 2.26 -110.93 -14.85
N GLU A 40 1.26 -110.90 -13.97
CA GLU A 40 0.60 -112.11 -13.46
C GLU A 40 -0.23 -112.81 -14.56
N SER A 41 -0.82 -112.06 -15.49
CA SER A 41 -1.52 -112.60 -16.66
C SER A 41 -0.57 -113.19 -17.72
N CYS A 42 0.64 -112.64 -17.88
CA CYS A 42 1.67 -113.17 -18.79
C CYS A 42 2.57 -114.25 -18.18
N ALA A 43 2.57 -114.44 -16.86
CA ALA A 43 3.35 -115.46 -16.16
C ALA A 43 2.58 -116.79 -16.01
N SER A 44 2.02 -117.33 -17.10
CA SER A 44 1.98 -118.77 -17.42
C SER A 44 1.06 -119.06 -18.61
N PRO A 45 1.62 -119.49 -19.75
CA PRO A 45 0.96 -120.57 -20.49
C PRO A 45 1.98 -121.53 -21.13
N ARG A 46 2.72 -122.31 -20.33
CA ARG A 46 3.54 -123.43 -20.86
C ARG A 46 3.59 -124.61 -19.89
N SER A 47 2.49 -125.32 -19.74
CA SER A 47 2.48 -126.66 -19.10
C SER A 47 1.13 -127.37 -19.29
N TRP A 48 0.65 -127.54 -20.52
CA TRP A 48 -0.46 -128.48 -20.79
C TRP A 48 -0.26 -129.13 -22.15
N ARG A 49 0.62 -130.13 -22.18
CA ARG A 49 0.68 -131.12 -23.25
C ARG A 49 0.72 -132.51 -22.60
N GLU A 50 -0.18 -133.37 -23.07
CA GLU A 50 -0.26 -134.82 -22.89
C GLU A 50 -0.81 -135.39 -21.57
N GLY A 51 -1.71 -136.38 -21.73
CA GLY A 51 -2.34 -137.16 -20.66
C GLY A 51 -3.84 -137.34 -20.84
N GLY A 52 -4.27 -138.24 -21.75
CA GLY A 52 -5.67 -138.59 -21.97
C GLY A 52 -6.16 -139.69 -21.02
N SER A 53 -7.09 -139.36 -20.12
CA SER A 53 -8.22 -140.20 -19.64
C SER A 53 -8.93 -139.50 -18.49
N SER A 54 -10.27 -139.44 -18.56
CA SER A 54 -11.19 -138.74 -17.65
C SER A 54 -11.04 -137.20 -17.62
N ARG A 55 -11.63 -136.56 -18.63
CA ARG A 55 -11.44 -135.16 -19.02
C ARG A 55 -12.40 -134.15 -18.38
N GLN A 56 -13.21 -134.53 -17.37
CA GLN A 56 -14.23 -133.64 -16.81
C GLN A 56 -13.69 -132.71 -15.69
N LYS A 57 -13.01 -133.26 -14.66
CA LYS A 57 -12.71 -132.52 -13.41
C LYS A 57 -11.76 -131.32 -13.55
N PRO A 58 -10.64 -131.36 -14.31
CA PRO A 58 -9.73 -130.21 -14.46
C PRO A 58 -10.29 -129.10 -15.35
N GLN A 59 -11.14 -129.47 -16.32
CA GLN A 59 -11.77 -128.54 -17.25
C GLN A 59 -12.84 -127.70 -16.55
N ASP A 60 -13.61 -128.32 -15.65
CA ASP A 60 -14.60 -127.63 -14.80
C ASP A 60 -13.96 -126.69 -13.77
N SER A 61 -12.72 -126.97 -13.32
CA SER A 61 -11.97 -126.08 -12.43
C SER A 61 -11.50 -124.81 -13.15
N ARG A 62 -10.91 -124.94 -14.34
CA ARG A 62 -10.45 -123.79 -15.14
C ARG A 62 -11.61 -122.92 -15.62
N ARG A 63 -12.76 -123.53 -15.95
CA ARG A 63 -13.97 -122.78 -16.34
C ARG A 63 -14.54 -121.96 -15.18
N ARG A 64 -14.52 -122.49 -13.95
CA ARG A 64 -14.93 -121.76 -12.74
C ARG A 64 -13.99 -120.63 -12.38
N GLU A 65 -12.69 -120.84 -12.53
CA GLU A 65 -11.68 -119.81 -12.31
C GLU A 65 -11.77 -118.68 -13.34
N ALA A 66 -12.05 -119.01 -14.61
CA ALA A 66 -12.33 -118.03 -15.66
C ALA A 66 -13.55 -117.17 -15.31
N LEU A 67 -14.68 -117.79 -14.94
CA LEU A 67 -15.88 -117.07 -14.50
C LEU A 67 -15.59 -116.18 -13.27
N ALA A 68 -14.89 -116.69 -12.26
CA ALA A 68 -14.52 -115.90 -11.09
C ALA A 68 -13.57 -114.73 -11.45
N SER A 69 -12.73 -114.87 -12.48
CA SER A 69 -11.90 -113.78 -12.98
C SER A 69 -12.68 -112.75 -13.80
N GLU A 70 -13.67 -113.21 -14.57
CA GLU A 70 -14.61 -112.35 -15.31
C GLU A 70 -15.48 -111.54 -14.34
N ASP A 71 -15.99 -112.15 -13.28
CA ASP A 71 -16.73 -111.47 -12.20
C ASP A 71 -15.88 -110.39 -11.54
N ARG A 72 -14.60 -110.66 -11.26
CA ARG A 72 -13.65 -109.66 -10.74
C ARG A 72 -13.42 -108.51 -11.73
N VAL A 73 -13.32 -108.81 -13.03
CA VAL A 73 -13.18 -107.77 -14.07
C VAL A 73 -14.45 -106.93 -14.18
N ALA A 74 -15.63 -107.54 -14.09
CA ALA A 74 -16.90 -106.83 -14.06
C ALA A 74 -17.00 -105.89 -12.84
N GLN A 75 -16.62 -106.38 -11.65
CA GLN A 75 -16.57 -105.58 -10.43
C GLN A 75 -15.59 -104.40 -10.55
N LEU A 76 -14.37 -104.63 -11.03
CA LEU A 76 -13.39 -103.56 -11.23
C LEU A 76 -13.87 -102.51 -12.26
N ARG A 77 -14.59 -102.93 -13.30
CA ARG A 77 -15.19 -102.00 -14.27
C ARG A 77 -16.25 -101.12 -13.62
N GLU A 78 -17.10 -101.68 -12.77
CA GLU A 78 -18.10 -100.93 -12.02
C GLU A 78 -17.45 -99.98 -10.99
N GLU A 79 -16.41 -100.43 -10.28
CA GLU A 79 -15.64 -99.55 -9.40
C GLU A 79 -15.00 -98.39 -10.17
N VAL A 80 -14.45 -98.65 -11.36
CA VAL A 80 -13.88 -97.62 -12.23
C VAL A 80 -14.94 -96.61 -12.67
N THR A 81 -16.15 -97.03 -13.06
CA THR A 81 -17.22 -96.09 -13.46
C THR A 81 -17.71 -95.25 -12.27
N VAL A 82 -17.84 -95.85 -11.08
CA VAL A 82 -18.19 -95.12 -9.86
C VAL A 82 -17.11 -94.09 -9.49
N LEU A 83 -15.83 -94.47 -9.55
CA LEU A 83 -14.71 -93.57 -9.26
C LEU A 83 -14.60 -92.44 -10.30
N GLN A 84 -14.84 -92.73 -11.58
CA GLN A 84 -14.92 -91.71 -12.63
C GLN A 84 -16.07 -90.74 -12.36
N GLY A 85 -17.25 -91.23 -11.96
CA GLY A 85 -18.38 -90.37 -11.57
C GLY A 85 -18.06 -89.46 -10.39
N LYS A 86 -17.44 -89.99 -9.33
CA LYS A 86 -16.97 -89.21 -8.16
C LYS A 86 -15.92 -88.17 -8.55
N LEU A 87 -14.98 -88.53 -9.42
CA LEU A 87 -13.95 -87.62 -9.91
C LEU A 87 -14.56 -86.49 -10.73
N VAL A 88 -15.50 -86.78 -11.63
CA VAL A 88 -16.22 -85.76 -12.42
C VAL A 88 -17.02 -84.82 -11.50
N TRP A 89 -17.73 -85.37 -10.51
CA TRP A 89 -18.47 -84.54 -9.55
C TRP A 89 -17.54 -83.68 -8.68
N SER A 90 -16.43 -84.25 -8.18
CA SER A 90 -15.40 -83.53 -7.43
C SER A 90 -14.72 -82.45 -8.27
N SER A 91 -14.40 -82.75 -9.53
CA SER A 91 -13.82 -81.81 -10.49
C SER A 91 -14.78 -80.64 -10.76
N ALA A 92 -16.07 -80.93 -10.97
CA ALA A 92 -17.07 -79.89 -11.17
C ALA A 92 -17.26 -79.02 -9.91
N ALA A 93 -17.24 -79.60 -8.71
CA ALA A 93 -17.31 -78.87 -7.45
C ALA A 93 -16.08 -77.97 -7.25
N MET A 94 -14.87 -78.49 -7.50
CA MET A 94 -13.63 -77.73 -7.42
C MET A 94 -13.57 -76.60 -8.44
N GLN A 95 -14.00 -76.85 -9.68
CA GLN A 95 -14.05 -75.81 -10.72
C GLN A 95 -15.02 -74.68 -10.33
N LYS A 96 -16.20 -75.01 -9.79
CA LYS A 96 -17.16 -74.01 -9.29
C LYS A 96 -16.56 -73.20 -8.12
N ALA A 97 -15.93 -73.85 -7.16
CA ALA A 97 -15.28 -73.18 -6.03
C ALA A 97 -14.13 -72.28 -6.50
N SER A 98 -13.28 -72.76 -7.42
CA SER A 98 -12.18 -72.00 -8.02
C SER A 98 -12.68 -70.79 -8.82
N HIS A 99 -13.74 -70.96 -9.61
CA HIS A 99 -14.35 -69.85 -10.34
C HIS A 99 -14.93 -68.80 -9.38
N GLY A 100 -15.62 -69.22 -8.32
CA GLY A 100 -16.10 -68.32 -7.26
C GLY A 100 -14.96 -67.54 -6.59
N ALA A 101 -13.86 -68.22 -6.24
CA ALA A 101 -12.67 -67.58 -5.68
C ALA A 101 -12.04 -66.57 -6.66
N ARG A 102 -11.95 -66.89 -7.96
CA ARG A 102 -11.44 -65.96 -8.98
C ARG A 102 -12.28 -64.70 -9.09
N LEU A 103 -13.61 -64.83 -9.12
CA LEU A 103 -14.50 -63.65 -9.15
C LEU A 103 -14.35 -62.77 -7.90
N GLN A 104 -14.14 -63.38 -6.72
CA GLN A 104 -13.87 -62.63 -5.50
C GLN A 104 -12.53 -61.89 -5.56
N VAL A 105 -11.47 -62.52 -6.09
CA VAL A 105 -10.16 -61.88 -6.27
C VAL A 105 -10.26 -60.71 -7.25
N GLU A 106 -10.95 -60.87 -8.38
CA GLU A 106 -11.15 -59.77 -9.33
C GLU A 106 -11.96 -58.61 -8.70
N SER A 107 -13.02 -58.91 -7.95
CA SER A 107 -13.79 -57.87 -7.24
C SER A 107 -12.93 -57.10 -6.23
N LEU A 108 -12.09 -57.80 -5.45
CA LEU A 108 -11.18 -57.13 -4.50
C LEU A 108 -10.08 -56.33 -5.22
N ARG A 109 -9.61 -56.81 -6.37
CA ARG A 109 -8.63 -56.11 -7.20
C ARG A 109 -9.19 -54.81 -7.76
N GLU A 110 -10.43 -54.83 -8.25
CA GLU A 110 -11.14 -53.63 -8.70
C GLU A 110 -11.33 -52.63 -7.56
N GLN A 111 -11.76 -53.11 -6.37
CA GLN A 111 -11.88 -52.25 -5.18
C GLN A 111 -10.53 -51.62 -4.80
N LEU A 112 -9.45 -52.39 -4.81
CA LEU A 112 -8.11 -51.87 -4.54
C LEU A 112 -7.68 -50.82 -5.57
N HIS A 113 -8.02 -51.02 -6.84
CA HIS A 113 -7.73 -50.05 -7.90
C HIS A 113 -8.46 -48.73 -7.66
N VAL A 114 -9.76 -48.78 -7.37
CA VAL A 114 -10.57 -47.58 -7.06
C VAL A 114 -10.02 -46.84 -5.84
N VAL A 115 -9.72 -47.56 -4.75
CA VAL A 115 -9.15 -46.93 -3.53
C VAL A 115 -7.77 -46.33 -3.80
N THR A 116 -6.96 -46.97 -4.65
CA THR A 116 -5.65 -46.44 -5.04
C THR A 116 -5.80 -45.15 -5.84
N GLN A 117 -6.71 -45.11 -6.80
CA GLN A 117 -7.01 -43.90 -7.58
C GLN A 117 -7.54 -42.78 -6.69
N GLN A 118 -8.48 -43.08 -5.78
CA GLN A 118 -9.01 -42.09 -4.83
C GLN A 118 -7.91 -41.52 -3.93
N LYS A 119 -6.96 -42.35 -3.49
CA LYS A 119 -5.79 -41.90 -2.73
C LYS A 119 -4.91 -40.97 -3.57
N GLU A 120 -4.64 -41.32 -4.83
CA GLU A 120 -3.84 -40.49 -5.73
C GLU A 120 -4.49 -39.12 -5.98
N GLU A 121 -5.80 -39.09 -6.23
CA GLU A 121 -6.57 -37.84 -6.35
C GLU A 121 -6.52 -37.01 -5.07
N ALA A 122 -6.66 -37.62 -3.90
CA ALA A 122 -6.55 -36.92 -2.62
C ALA A 122 -5.14 -36.35 -2.38
N VAL A 123 -4.09 -37.08 -2.77
CA VAL A 123 -2.70 -36.60 -2.71
C VAL A 123 -2.50 -35.38 -3.63
N LEU A 124 -3.05 -35.41 -4.85
CA LEU A 124 -2.99 -34.26 -5.77
C LEU A 124 -3.74 -33.04 -5.21
N ARG A 125 -4.93 -33.23 -4.63
CA ARG A 125 -5.69 -32.15 -3.97
C ARG A 125 -4.91 -31.55 -2.79
N LEU A 126 -4.27 -32.39 -1.98
CA LEU A 126 -3.44 -31.94 -0.87
C LEU A 126 -2.24 -31.13 -1.38
N ALA A 127 -1.54 -31.61 -2.41
CA ALA A 127 -0.41 -30.92 -3.01
C ALA A 127 -0.81 -29.54 -3.59
N ALA A 128 -1.95 -29.46 -4.28
CA ALA A 128 -2.49 -28.19 -4.78
C ALA A 128 -2.76 -27.20 -3.63
N SER A 129 -3.47 -27.63 -2.58
CA SER A 129 -3.74 -26.78 -1.41
C SER A 129 -2.47 -26.36 -0.65
N GLN A 130 -1.44 -27.21 -0.65
CA GLN A 130 -0.16 -26.89 -0.04
C GLN A 130 0.56 -25.79 -0.84
N GLU A 131 0.52 -25.85 -2.17
CA GLU A 131 1.12 -24.84 -3.02
C GLU A 131 0.38 -23.51 -2.93
N GLU A 132 -0.96 -23.53 -2.86
CA GLU A 132 -1.76 -22.34 -2.52
C GLU A 132 -1.34 -21.74 -1.18
N GLY A 133 -1.12 -22.58 -0.16
CA GLY A 133 -0.56 -22.15 1.13
C GLY A 133 0.81 -21.48 1.00
N ARG A 134 1.73 -22.08 0.23
CA ARG A 134 3.06 -21.50 -0.04
C ARG A 134 2.97 -20.16 -0.75
N HIS A 135 2.07 -20.01 -1.73
CA HIS A 135 1.84 -18.74 -2.41
C HIS A 135 1.29 -17.67 -1.48
N CYS A 136 0.35 -18.03 -0.60
CA CYS A 136 -0.16 -17.14 0.44
C CYS A 136 0.95 -16.72 1.41
N ASP A 137 1.80 -17.65 1.86
CA ASP A 137 2.92 -17.37 2.76
C ASP A 137 3.96 -16.43 2.10
N GLN A 138 4.28 -16.65 0.83
CA GLN A 138 5.19 -15.80 0.06
C GLN A 138 4.62 -14.39 -0.13
N THR A 139 3.34 -14.27 -0.48
CA THR A 139 2.67 -12.98 -0.64
C THR A 139 2.61 -12.23 0.69
N LEU A 140 2.30 -12.93 1.78
CA LEU A 140 2.29 -12.36 3.12
C LEU A 140 3.70 -11.87 3.53
N ALA A 141 4.76 -12.60 3.18
CA ALA A 141 6.13 -12.17 3.44
C ALA A 141 6.50 -10.91 2.62
N SER A 142 6.13 -10.84 1.34
CA SER A 142 6.33 -9.65 0.50
C SER A 142 5.62 -8.43 1.08
N LEU A 143 4.34 -8.56 1.43
CA LEU A 143 3.56 -7.46 2.01
C LEU A 143 4.09 -7.01 3.37
N LYS A 144 4.62 -7.92 4.19
CA LYS A 144 5.29 -7.56 5.46
C LYS A 144 6.56 -6.74 5.22
N LEU A 145 7.32 -7.06 4.19
CA LEU A 145 8.51 -6.30 3.82
C LEU A 145 8.13 -4.89 3.33
N GLU A 146 7.15 -4.80 2.42
CA GLU A 146 6.64 -3.51 1.95
C GLU A 146 6.10 -2.66 3.11
N LEU A 147 5.39 -3.27 4.06
CA LEU A 147 4.93 -2.58 5.26
C LEU A 147 6.10 -2.01 6.08
N ALA A 148 7.17 -2.78 6.26
CA ALA A 148 8.37 -2.31 6.96
C ALA A 148 9.04 -1.12 6.24
N GLU A 149 9.16 -1.19 4.91
CA GLU A 149 9.69 -0.07 4.10
C GLU A 149 8.84 1.20 4.23
N TRP A 150 7.51 1.05 4.26
CA TRP A 150 6.60 2.19 4.43
C TRP A 150 6.68 2.78 5.83
N MET A 151 6.87 1.96 6.87
CA MET A 151 7.09 2.48 8.23
C MET A 151 8.39 3.29 8.31
N GLU A 152 9.50 2.80 7.75
CA GLU A 152 10.77 3.53 7.75
C GLU A 152 10.67 4.88 7.00
N LYS A 153 9.95 4.92 5.87
CA LYS A 153 9.66 6.17 5.15
C LYS A 153 8.82 7.13 5.99
N ALA A 154 7.84 6.63 6.75
CA ALA A 154 7.02 7.45 7.63
C ALA A 154 7.86 8.07 8.76
N ASP A 155 8.72 7.28 9.39
CA ASP A 155 9.63 7.74 10.45
C ASP A 155 10.62 8.79 9.92
N ALA A 156 11.16 8.59 8.71
CA ALA A 156 12.04 9.56 8.06
C ALA A 156 11.32 10.91 7.79
N LEU A 157 10.07 10.86 7.33
CA LEU A 157 9.25 12.06 7.12
C LEU A 157 8.91 12.74 8.45
N GLU A 158 8.62 11.99 9.50
CA GLU A 158 8.38 12.55 10.84
C GLU A 158 9.64 13.24 11.40
N GLY A 159 10.82 12.65 11.20
CA GLY A 159 12.10 13.26 11.54
C GLY A 159 12.35 14.57 10.79
N ASN A 160 12.06 14.59 9.49
CA ASN A 160 12.14 15.80 8.67
C ASN A 160 11.15 16.89 9.11
N LEU A 161 9.92 16.52 9.46
CA LEU A 161 8.92 17.43 10.01
C LEU A 161 9.42 18.09 11.31
N LYS A 162 9.95 17.30 12.24
CA LYS A 162 10.52 17.78 13.50
C LYS A 162 11.71 18.72 13.27
N SER A 163 12.60 18.39 12.33
CA SER A 163 13.74 19.24 11.94
C SER A 163 13.27 20.58 11.36
N LEU A 164 12.30 20.55 10.44
CA LEU A 164 11.72 21.76 9.84
C LEU A 164 10.98 22.61 10.89
N GLN A 165 10.25 21.96 11.79
CA GLN A 165 9.59 22.65 12.91
C GLN A 165 10.61 23.33 13.83
N GLY A 166 11.71 22.66 14.17
CA GLY A 166 12.80 23.25 14.94
C GLY A 166 13.41 24.47 14.24
N ARG A 167 13.68 24.37 12.92
CA ARG A 167 14.15 25.51 12.12
C ARG A 167 13.16 26.67 12.10
N LEU A 168 11.86 26.39 11.98
CA LEU A 168 10.81 27.41 11.98
C LEU A 168 10.75 28.15 13.33
N HIS A 169 10.83 27.40 14.44
CA HIS A 169 10.89 28.01 15.78
C HIS A 169 12.14 28.87 15.95
N GLN A 170 13.30 28.42 15.47
CA GLN A 170 14.52 29.22 15.51
C GLN A 170 14.37 30.51 14.69
N THR A 171 13.89 30.42 13.45
CA THR A 171 13.72 31.62 12.60
C THR A 171 12.69 32.59 13.17
N ASN A 172 11.68 32.10 13.88
CA ASN A 172 10.71 32.95 14.56
C ASN A 172 11.34 33.66 15.77
N ALA A 173 12.12 32.96 16.59
CA ALA A 173 12.84 33.58 17.70
C ALA A 173 13.83 34.66 17.22
N ASP A 174 14.56 34.37 16.13
CA ASP A 174 15.46 35.34 15.51
C ASP A 174 14.68 36.55 14.96
N LEU A 175 13.48 36.33 14.39
CA LEU A 175 12.62 37.41 13.90
C LEU A 175 12.11 38.29 15.04
N GLU A 176 11.67 37.71 16.15
CA GLU A 176 11.27 38.43 17.36
C GLU A 176 12.41 39.31 17.88
N GLU A 177 13.64 38.77 17.97
CA GLU A 177 14.83 39.56 18.37
C GLU A 177 15.07 40.75 17.41
N LYS A 178 14.93 40.52 16.10
CA LYS A 178 15.08 41.60 15.10
C LYS A 178 13.97 42.64 15.21
N GLU A 179 12.76 42.23 15.54
CA GLU A 179 11.63 43.12 15.75
C GLU A 179 11.85 44.00 16.98
N ASP A 180 12.30 43.43 18.10
CA ASP A 180 12.67 44.18 19.31
C ASP A 180 13.76 45.23 19.02
N ARG A 181 14.80 44.83 18.28
CA ARG A 181 15.86 45.75 17.85
C ARG A 181 15.34 46.88 16.96
N LEU A 182 14.40 46.60 16.06
CA LEU A 182 13.78 47.63 15.23
C LEU A 182 12.93 48.59 16.06
N GLN A 183 12.22 48.10 17.08
CA GLN A 183 11.47 48.96 17.99
C GLN A 183 12.40 49.88 18.79
N GLU A 184 13.55 49.39 19.23
CA GLU A 184 14.55 50.22 19.91
C GLU A 184 15.13 51.30 18.98
N PHE A 185 15.50 50.95 17.75
CA PHE A 185 15.95 51.95 16.78
C PHE A 185 14.88 52.99 16.42
N LYS A 186 13.60 52.60 16.40
CA LYS A 186 12.50 53.56 16.21
C LYS A 186 12.45 54.60 17.34
N LYS A 187 12.52 54.16 18.61
CA LYS A 187 12.56 55.07 19.76
C LYS A 187 13.76 56.02 19.70
N GLN A 188 14.93 55.53 19.30
CA GLN A 188 16.12 56.38 19.12
C GLN A 188 15.91 57.45 18.04
N ASN A 189 15.30 57.08 16.91
CA ASN A 189 14.97 58.04 15.85
C ASN A 189 13.94 59.08 16.32
N GLU A 190 12.93 58.67 17.08
CA GLU A 190 11.95 59.59 17.69
C GLU A 190 12.63 60.63 18.58
N VAL A 191 13.54 60.19 19.47
CA VAL A 191 14.32 61.11 20.34
C VAL A 191 15.21 62.04 19.52
N GLN A 192 15.90 61.53 18.49
CA GLN A 192 16.71 62.36 17.60
C GLN A 192 15.87 63.42 16.88
N GLN A 193 14.65 63.06 16.47
CA GLN A 193 13.74 63.96 15.81
C GLN A 193 13.21 65.04 16.76
N GLU A 194 12.88 64.70 18.01
CA GLU A 194 12.51 65.68 19.04
C GLU A 194 13.64 66.69 19.30
N ILE A 195 14.89 66.23 19.39
CA ILE A 195 16.06 67.11 19.54
C ILE A 195 16.21 68.03 18.33
N LEU A 196 16.02 67.51 17.11
CA LEU A 196 16.07 68.30 15.89
C LEU A 196 14.98 69.39 15.89
N GLU A 197 13.76 69.04 16.29
CA GLU A 197 12.64 69.97 16.36
C GLU A 197 12.86 71.06 17.42
N ASP A 198 13.39 70.71 18.59
CA ASP A 198 13.73 71.66 19.66
C ASP A 198 14.88 72.59 19.25
N THR A 199 15.92 72.06 18.60
CA THR A 199 17.02 72.88 18.06
C THR A 199 16.55 73.82 16.95
N GLN A 200 15.68 73.35 16.04
CA GLN A 200 15.05 74.19 15.03
C GLN A 200 14.19 75.29 15.65
N ARG A 201 13.41 74.97 16.70
CA ARG A 201 12.58 75.94 17.43
C ARG A 201 13.41 77.01 18.14
N LYS A 202 14.50 76.61 18.80
CA LYS A 202 15.47 77.52 19.43
C LYS A 202 16.11 78.45 18.40
N LEU A 203 16.54 77.91 17.27
CA LEU A 203 17.12 78.68 16.18
C LEU A 203 16.10 79.70 15.64
N MET A 204 14.86 79.29 15.37
CA MET A 204 13.80 80.19 14.91
C MET A 204 13.58 81.35 15.91
N THR A 205 13.56 81.05 17.21
CA THR A 205 13.40 82.07 18.27
C THR A 205 14.55 83.07 18.27
N LEU A 206 15.80 82.60 18.18
CA LEU A 206 16.98 83.46 18.12
C LEU A 206 17.00 84.31 16.85
N VAL A 207 16.63 83.74 15.70
CA VAL A 207 16.50 84.48 14.43
C VAL A 207 15.50 85.61 14.58
N SER A 208 14.28 85.34 15.05
CA SER A 208 13.26 86.38 15.27
C SER A 208 13.68 87.46 16.29
N GLN A 209 14.41 87.09 17.35
CA GLN A 209 14.96 88.06 18.31
C GLN A 209 16.06 88.94 17.68
N SER A 210 16.93 88.33 16.87
CA SER A 210 18.04 89.04 16.22
C SER A 210 17.56 89.98 15.12
N GLU A 211 16.54 89.57 14.35
CA GLU A 211 15.90 90.38 13.31
C GLU A 211 15.38 91.70 13.91
N GLY A 212 14.55 91.62 14.96
CA GLY A 212 14.02 92.83 15.61
C GLY A 212 15.07 93.74 16.25
N MET A 213 16.19 93.19 16.76
CA MET A 213 17.28 94.00 17.33
C MET A 213 18.14 94.65 16.27
N ALA A 214 18.47 93.93 15.20
CA ALA A 214 19.25 94.44 14.07
C ALA A 214 18.49 95.57 13.38
N ASP A 215 17.20 95.37 13.12
CA ASP A 215 16.33 96.38 12.52
C ASP A 215 16.23 97.62 13.41
N LYS A 216 15.99 97.44 14.72
CA LYS A 216 15.93 98.55 15.68
C LYS A 216 17.26 99.32 15.77
N ALA A 217 18.40 98.63 15.74
CA ALA A 217 19.72 99.26 15.79
C ALA A 217 20.02 100.02 14.49
N LEU A 218 19.71 99.44 13.33
CA LEU A 218 19.82 100.08 12.02
C LEU A 218 18.92 101.32 11.94
N LEU A 219 17.65 101.19 12.31
CA LEU A 219 16.68 102.28 12.37
C LEU A 219 17.17 103.41 13.28
N ARG A 220 17.70 103.10 14.48
CA ARG A 220 18.26 104.12 15.37
C ARG A 220 19.45 104.85 14.74
N ARG A 221 20.37 104.13 14.08
CA ARG A 221 21.53 104.73 13.40
C ARG A 221 21.11 105.63 12.25
N LEU A 222 20.20 105.15 11.40
CA LEU A 222 19.64 105.94 10.28
C LEU A 222 18.88 107.17 10.79
N PHE A 223 18.07 107.02 11.84
CA PHE A 223 17.33 108.12 12.45
C PHE A 223 18.27 109.21 12.97
N VAL A 224 19.28 108.84 13.77
CA VAL A 224 20.26 109.80 14.29
C VAL A 224 21.06 110.45 13.16
N GLY A 225 21.48 109.68 12.15
CA GLY A 225 22.18 110.19 10.98
C GLY A 225 21.34 111.17 10.16
N ALA A 226 20.03 110.92 10.03
CA ALA A 226 19.11 111.80 9.32
C ALA A 226 18.99 113.21 9.96
N PHE A 227 19.21 113.36 11.28
CA PHE A 227 19.24 114.71 11.88
C PHE A 227 20.55 115.48 11.61
N GLN A 228 21.61 114.79 11.19
CA GLN A 228 22.94 115.38 10.98
C GLN A 228 23.28 115.57 9.49
N ALA A 229 22.52 114.95 8.58
CA ALA A 229 22.76 114.99 7.13
C ALA A 229 22.10 116.19 6.42
N ALA A 230 22.51 116.49 5.18
CA ALA A 230 21.90 117.52 4.32
C ALA A 230 20.58 117.03 3.67
N ASP A 231 19.69 117.93 3.22
CA ASP A 231 18.30 117.57 2.85
C ASP A 231 18.15 116.42 1.85
N ALA A 232 19.05 116.29 0.87
CA ALA A 232 19.01 115.18 -0.08
C ALA A 232 19.29 113.81 0.60
N GLU A 233 20.28 113.76 1.48
CA GLU A 233 20.70 112.57 2.23
C GLU A 233 19.70 112.22 3.35
N ARG A 234 19.02 113.23 3.91
CA ARG A 234 17.92 113.04 4.88
C ARG A 234 16.76 112.25 4.28
N GLN A 235 16.39 112.58 3.03
CA GLN A 235 15.32 111.87 2.33
C GLN A 235 15.72 110.44 1.98
N GLU A 236 16.99 110.18 1.68
CA GLU A 236 17.47 108.82 1.46
C GLU A 236 17.42 108.00 2.76
N ALA A 237 17.89 108.56 3.88
CA ALA A 237 17.82 107.91 5.19
C ALA A 237 16.37 107.58 5.61
N LEU A 238 15.42 108.48 5.34
CA LEU A 238 13.99 108.25 5.60
C LEU A 238 13.40 107.14 4.71
N SER A 239 13.83 107.01 3.46
CA SER A 239 13.37 105.93 2.56
C SER A 239 13.93 104.57 2.98
N LEU A 240 15.19 104.53 3.42
CA LEU A 240 15.81 103.31 3.97
C LEU A 240 15.13 102.87 5.28
N MET A 241 14.81 103.80 6.19
CA MET A 241 14.05 103.50 7.40
C MET A 241 12.63 103.00 7.09
N ALA A 242 11.95 103.62 6.13
CA ALA A 242 10.62 103.20 5.68
C ALA A 242 10.65 101.78 5.09
N SER A 243 11.62 101.49 4.23
CA SER A 243 11.81 100.17 3.63
C SER A 243 12.11 99.10 4.70
N THR A 244 12.93 99.44 5.71
CA THR A 244 13.22 98.54 6.84
C THR A 244 11.99 98.25 7.69
N LEU A 245 11.06 99.21 7.81
CA LEU A 245 9.78 99.04 8.50
C LEU A 245 8.69 98.37 7.62
N GLY A 246 9.02 97.99 6.38
CA GLY A 246 8.05 97.46 5.42
C GLY A 246 7.05 98.50 4.88
N ILE A 247 7.31 99.79 5.05
CA ILE A 247 6.51 100.89 4.48
C ILE A 247 6.89 101.03 3.01
N ARG A 248 5.91 100.92 2.12
CA ARG A 248 6.15 101.01 0.68
C ARG A 248 6.45 102.46 0.26
N GLU A 249 7.30 102.63 -0.74
CA GLU A 249 7.77 103.94 -1.23
C GLU A 249 6.61 104.88 -1.66
N ASP A 250 5.49 104.32 -2.15
CA ASP A 250 4.27 105.05 -2.46
C ASP A 250 3.60 105.66 -1.22
N GLN A 251 3.59 104.95 -0.09
CA GLN A 251 3.08 105.45 1.19
C GLN A 251 4.01 106.54 1.76
N LEU A 252 5.31 106.39 1.57
CA LEU A 252 6.30 107.36 2.05
C LEU A 252 6.22 108.70 1.30
N ARG A 253 6.03 108.66 -0.02
CA ARG A 253 5.84 109.87 -0.83
C ARG A 253 4.60 110.67 -0.40
N GLN A 254 3.50 110.00 -0.05
CA GLN A 254 2.29 110.65 0.47
C GLN A 254 2.52 111.37 1.80
N LEU A 255 3.38 110.83 2.67
CA LEU A 255 3.74 111.46 3.94
C LEU A 255 4.66 112.67 3.76
N ARG A 256 5.60 112.63 2.80
CA ARG A 256 6.52 113.76 2.51
C ARG A 256 5.82 114.96 1.90
N SER A 257 4.74 114.74 1.15
CA SER A 257 3.93 115.81 0.57
C SER A 257 3.08 116.59 1.60
N ARG A 258 3.22 116.31 2.91
CA ARG A 258 2.46 116.94 3.99
C ARG A 258 3.38 117.63 5.01
N GLU A 259 3.77 118.88 4.77
CA GLU A 259 4.46 119.76 5.75
C GLU A 259 3.57 120.93 6.23
N PRO A 260 3.89 121.57 7.39
CA PRO A 260 2.89 122.21 8.25
C PRO A 260 2.73 123.72 8.00
N ALA A 261 1.50 124.17 7.73
CA ALA A 261 1.08 125.54 7.94
C ALA A 261 -0.33 125.57 8.55
N GLY A 262 -0.49 126.42 9.56
CA GLY A 262 -1.71 126.61 10.34
C GLY A 262 -2.98 126.87 9.51
N VAL A 263 -4.06 126.35 10.08
CA VAL A 263 -5.51 126.53 9.82
C VAL A 263 -5.90 128.04 9.77
N PRO A 264 -7.03 128.54 9.16
CA PRO A 264 -8.26 127.88 8.67
C PRO A 264 -8.79 128.34 7.29
N SER A 265 -9.81 127.64 6.74
CA SER A 265 -11.17 128.20 6.50
C SER A 265 -11.90 127.58 5.29
N GLY A 266 -13.19 127.28 5.50
CA GLY A 266 -14.18 126.92 4.47
C GLY A 266 -14.21 125.43 4.13
N GLY A 267 -15.30 124.69 4.26
CA GLY A 267 -16.71 125.05 4.38
C GLY A 267 -17.50 124.09 3.48
N THR A 268 -18.49 123.42 4.08
CA THR A 268 -19.67 122.81 3.44
C THR A 268 -19.51 121.62 2.49
N GLY A 269 -20.20 120.51 2.84
CA GLY A 269 -20.84 119.64 1.86
C GLY A 269 -20.58 118.14 2.05
N GLY A 270 -21.49 117.43 2.73
CA GLY A 270 -21.77 116.02 2.38
C GLY A 270 -22.53 115.93 1.04
N PRO A 271 -23.05 114.78 0.58
CA PRO A 271 -23.03 113.42 1.16
C PRO A 271 -22.67 112.29 0.14
N GLY A 272 -22.52 111.06 0.64
CA GLY A 272 -23.12 109.83 0.09
C GLY A 272 -22.78 109.28 -1.32
N SER A 273 -22.30 108.02 -1.32
CA SER A 273 -22.80 106.86 -2.10
C SER A 273 -21.91 106.20 -3.18
N ARG A 274 -21.81 104.86 -2.99
CA ARG A 274 -21.80 103.75 -3.97
C ARG A 274 -20.48 103.29 -4.63
N SER A 275 -20.06 102.13 -4.12
CA SER A 275 -19.84 100.84 -4.82
C SER A 275 -18.68 100.65 -5.80
N ALA A 276 -17.98 99.52 -5.57
CA ALA A 276 -16.92 98.88 -6.35
C ALA A 276 -17.26 98.62 -7.83
N PRO A 277 -16.26 98.25 -8.67
CA PRO A 277 -16.09 96.81 -8.94
C PRO A 277 -14.66 96.33 -9.29
N ASN A 278 -14.54 94.99 -9.39
CA ASN A 278 -13.65 94.17 -10.24
C ASN A 278 -12.47 93.36 -9.60
N THR A 279 -12.74 92.06 -9.44
CA THR A 279 -11.89 90.88 -9.84
C THR A 279 -11.82 90.75 -11.38
N PRO A 280 -11.17 89.75 -12.07
CA PRO A 280 -10.34 88.56 -11.70
C PRO A 280 -9.05 88.43 -12.59
N CYS A 281 -8.11 87.45 -12.51
CA CYS A 281 -8.20 86.05 -12.97
C CYS A 281 -6.86 85.28 -12.80
N GLU A 282 -6.97 83.96 -12.65
CA GLU A 282 -5.93 82.91 -12.71
C GLU A 282 -5.09 82.88 -14.01
N THR A 283 -3.87 82.31 -13.98
CA THR A 283 -3.58 80.94 -14.51
C THR A 283 -2.07 80.56 -14.57
N LYS A 284 -1.83 79.27 -14.28
CA LYS A 284 -0.77 78.34 -14.76
C LYS A 284 0.59 78.22 -14.05
N SER A 285 0.93 76.93 -13.88
CA SER A 285 2.11 76.25 -13.33
C SER A 285 3.37 76.34 -14.23
N PRO A 286 4.56 75.82 -13.82
CA PRO A 286 4.86 74.39 -14.06
C PRO A 286 5.82 73.65 -13.08
N SER A 287 5.63 72.33 -13.03
CA SER A 287 6.62 71.22 -12.94
C SER A 287 7.64 71.09 -11.78
N ARG A 288 7.46 70.03 -10.96
CA ARG A 288 8.37 68.86 -10.83
C ARG A 288 7.92 67.95 -9.67
N GLY A 289 6.99 67.04 -9.96
CA GLY A 289 6.75 65.84 -9.16
C GLY A 289 7.29 64.64 -9.95
N GLN A 290 8.51 64.21 -9.63
CA GLN A 290 9.02 62.92 -10.10
C GLN A 290 8.47 61.83 -9.19
N SER A 291 7.67 60.96 -9.79
CA SER A 291 7.55 59.53 -9.54
C SER A 291 8.50 58.95 -8.48
N PHE A 292 7.93 58.47 -7.36
CA PHE A 292 8.32 57.18 -6.81
C PHE A 292 7.08 56.31 -6.64
N LEU A 293 7.13 55.18 -7.33
CA LEU A 293 6.15 54.12 -7.38
C LEU A 293 5.93 53.56 -5.98
N PHE A 294 4.71 53.72 -5.45
CA PHE A 294 4.21 52.82 -4.43
C PHE A 294 4.06 51.44 -5.08
N ARG A 295 4.99 50.53 -4.79
CA ARG A 295 4.85 49.10 -5.06
C ARG A 295 3.73 48.56 -4.17
N PRO A 296 2.67 47.96 -4.72
CA PRO A 296 1.90 47.01 -3.94
C PRO A 296 2.73 45.74 -3.75
N PHE A 297 2.73 45.29 -2.49
CA PHE A 297 3.22 44.00 -2.02
C PHE A 297 2.79 42.88 -2.97
N CYS A 298 3.75 42.14 -3.54
CA CYS A 298 3.44 40.89 -4.25
C CYS A 298 2.98 39.83 -3.23
N PRO A 299 1.83 39.17 -3.44
CA PRO A 299 1.61 37.88 -2.81
C PRO A 299 2.53 36.85 -3.47
N VAL A 300 3.28 36.12 -2.64
CA VAL A 300 4.04 34.95 -3.07
C VAL A 300 3.08 33.96 -3.72
N SER A 301 3.34 33.66 -4.98
CA SER A 301 2.70 32.61 -5.74
C SER A 301 2.86 31.27 -5.02
N ARG A 302 1.75 30.75 -4.47
CA ARG A 302 1.57 29.32 -4.21
C ARG A 302 1.53 28.63 -5.57
N SER A 303 2.69 28.12 -6.01
CA SER A 303 2.78 27.08 -7.03
C SER A 303 1.95 25.87 -6.58
N GLY A 304 1.15 25.37 -7.52
CA GLY A 304 0.12 24.39 -7.27
C GLY A 304 0.62 23.03 -6.82
N ILE A 305 -0.20 22.39 -6.00
CA ILE A 305 -0.40 20.94 -6.01
C ILE A 305 -1.91 20.74 -5.90
N SER A 306 -2.57 20.65 -7.05
CA SER A 306 -3.91 20.07 -7.16
C SER A 306 -3.77 18.55 -7.05
N PHE A 307 -4.04 18.00 -5.87
CA PHE A 307 -4.19 16.55 -5.73
C PHE A 307 -5.62 16.18 -6.16
N SER A 308 -5.75 15.75 -7.40
CA SER A 308 -6.95 15.13 -7.94
C SER A 308 -7.12 13.76 -7.29
N PHE A 309 -8.02 13.61 -6.31
CA PHE A 309 -8.45 12.30 -5.85
C PHE A 309 -9.63 11.86 -6.73
N SER A 310 -9.34 11.02 -7.74
CA SER A 310 -10.36 10.29 -8.47
C SER A 310 -9.86 8.89 -8.78
N THR A 311 -10.77 7.92 -8.65
CA THR A 311 -10.67 6.46 -8.80
C THR A 311 -10.05 5.72 -7.59
N ALA A 312 -10.63 4.65 -7.04
CA ALA A 312 -11.62 3.72 -7.59
C ALA A 312 -12.52 3.13 -6.48
N LYS A 313 -13.81 2.97 -6.84
CA LYS A 313 -14.71 1.95 -6.29
C LYS A 313 -14.09 0.58 -6.54
N THR A 314 -14.02 -0.27 -5.51
CA THR A 314 -14.25 -1.70 -5.71
C THR A 314 -15.02 -2.24 -4.52
N LEU A 315 -16.24 -2.67 -4.84
CA LEU A 315 -17.14 -3.43 -3.98
C LEU A 315 -16.46 -4.75 -3.60
N CYS A 316 -16.45 -5.10 -2.31
CA CYS A 316 -16.40 -6.50 -1.92
C CYS A 316 -17.55 -6.78 -0.96
N SER A 317 -18.59 -7.40 -1.52
CA SER A 317 -19.69 -8.03 -0.82
C SER A 317 -19.20 -9.40 -0.36
N CYS A 318 -19.01 -9.60 0.94
CA CYS A 318 -18.85 -10.94 1.51
C CYS A 318 -20.06 -11.23 2.41
N ARG A 319 -20.95 -12.01 1.82
CA ARG A 319 -22.10 -12.70 2.41
C ARG A 319 -21.65 -13.71 3.48
N GLU A 320 -22.38 -13.70 4.59
CA GLU A 320 -22.78 -14.85 5.42
C GLU A 320 -21.74 -15.92 5.81
N ALA A 321 -21.31 -15.85 7.08
CA ALA A 321 -20.74 -16.98 7.81
C ALA A 321 -21.84 -17.67 8.65
N PRO A 322 -21.95 -19.01 8.65
CA PRO A 322 -22.90 -19.72 9.50
C PRO A 322 -22.37 -19.82 10.94
N ARG A 323 -23.19 -19.38 11.92
CA ARG A 323 -22.91 -19.59 13.35
C ARG A 323 -23.09 -21.06 13.70
N PHE A 324 -21.98 -21.68 14.08
CA PHE A 324 -21.90 -22.99 14.72
C PHE A 324 -22.76 -23.05 15.99
N ARG A 325 -23.59 -24.10 16.09
CA ARG A 325 -24.34 -24.49 17.28
C ARG A 325 -23.38 -24.73 18.46
N ARG A 326 -23.59 -24.02 19.57
CA ARG A 326 -23.11 -24.43 20.89
C ARG A 326 -23.91 -25.67 21.33
N GLN A 327 -23.24 -26.79 21.54
CA GLN A 327 -23.75 -27.87 22.38
C GLN A 327 -23.63 -27.40 23.84
N GLY A 328 -24.76 -27.15 24.49
CA GLY A 328 -24.84 -27.03 25.94
C GLY A 328 -24.88 -28.43 26.55
N LYS A 329 -23.86 -28.74 27.36
CA LYS A 329 -23.95 -29.73 28.43
C LYS A 329 -24.92 -29.19 29.49
N ALA A 330 -25.87 -30.00 29.91
CA ALA A 330 -26.53 -29.88 31.21
C ALA A 330 -26.68 -31.28 31.81
N ALA A 331 -26.49 -31.32 33.12
CA ALA A 331 -26.52 -32.47 34.01
C ALA A 331 -27.90 -33.13 34.11
#